data_AF-A0A3N6FWI1-F1
#
_entry.id   AF-A0A3N6FWI1-F1
#
_cell.length_a   1.000
_cell.length_b   1.000
_cell.length_c   1.000
_cell.angle_alpha   90.00
_cell.angle_beta   90.00
_cell.angle_gamma   90.00
#
_symmetry.space_group_name_H-M   'P 1'
#
loop_
_entity.id
_entity.type
_entity.pdbx_description
1 polymer ?
#
loop_
_entity_poly.entity_id
_entity_poly.type
_entity_poly.pdbx_seq_one_letter_code
_entity_poly.pdbx_strand_id
1 'polypeptide(L)' 'MTANPRQGVRVQRSAGLRRTAAGRIALPLSITRDGMRLGDAELVMTCDRAAELYAELGRVLAAAGHPMAEGAAPCP' A
#
# COMPACT_ATOMS: atom_id res chain seq x y z
N MET A 1 6.43 1.91 26.27
CA MET A 1 5.27 1.14 25.77
C MET A 1 5.69 0.49 24.46
N THR A 2 6.13 -0.77 24.48
CA THR A 2 6.58 -1.49 23.29
C THR A 2 5.35 -2.06 22.60
N ALA A 3 4.97 -1.51 21.44
CA ALA A 3 3.88 -2.03 20.63
C ALA A 3 4.18 -3.50 20.31
N ASN A 4 3.38 -4.43 20.83
CA ASN A 4 3.51 -5.84 20.51
C ASN A 4 3.24 -6.01 19.01
N PRO A 5 4.20 -6.46 18.19
CA PRO A 5 4.00 -6.61 16.74
C PRO A 5 2.96 -7.66 16.38
N ARG A 6 2.47 -8.44 17.36
CA ARG A 6 1.37 -9.40 17.25
C ARG A 6 0.02 -8.83 17.66
N GLN A 7 -0.11 -7.55 17.97
CA GLN A 7 -1.37 -6.94 18.34
C GLN A 7 -1.79 -5.85 17.35
N GLY A 8 -3.03 -5.93 16.88
CA GLY A 8 -3.63 -4.97 15.96
C GLY A 8 -3.90 -5.52 14.56
N VAL A 9 -4.46 -4.64 13.71
CA VAL A 9 -4.72 -4.94 12.30
C VAL A 9 -3.46 -4.63 11.49
N ARG A 10 -3.02 -5.60 10.69
CA ARG A 10 -1.91 -5.46 9.78
C ARG A 10 -2.41 -5.60 8.35
N VAL A 11 -2.00 -4.65 7.52
CA VAL A 11 -2.32 -4.61 6.09
C VAL A 11 -1.01 -4.69 5.33
N GLN A 12 -0.91 -5.65 4.42
CA GLN A 12 0.30 -5.87 3.62
C GLN A 12 -0.05 -6.00 2.15
N ARG A 13 0.88 -5.64 1.28
CA ARG A 13 0.74 -5.92 -0.15
C ARG A 13 0.83 -7.43 -0.36
N SER A 14 -0.17 -8.01 -1.00
CA SER A 14 -0.20 -9.45 -1.30
C SER A 14 0.34 -9.76 -2.70
N ALA A 15 0.30 -8.78 -3.61
CA ALA A 15 0.83 -8.91 -4.97
C ALA A 15 1.25 -7.52 -5.53
N GLY A 16 1.73 -7.52 -6.77
CA GLY A 16 2.02 -6.29 -7.52
C GLY A 16 0.77 -5.48 -7.85
N LEU A 17 0.96 -4.22 -8.25
CA LEU A 17 -0.11 -3.37 -8.75
C LEU A 17 -0.71 -3.96 -10.02
N ARG A 18 -2.04 -3.87 -10.15
CA ARG A 18 -2.77 -4.30 -11.35
C ARG A 18 -3.64 -3.18 -11.90
N ARG A 19 -3.90 -3.19 -13.20
CA ARG A 19 -4.94 -2.36 -13.81
C ARG A 19 -6.26 -3.12 -13.84
N THR A 20 -7.33 -2.42 -13.51
CA THR A 20 -8.70 -2.92 -13.66
C THR A 20 -9.19 -2.72 -15.08
N ALA A 21 -10.25 -3.43 -15.47
CA ALA A 21 -10.91 -3.24 -16.78
C ALA A 21 -11.43 -1.81 -17.00
N ALA A 22 -11.69 -1.07 -15.93
CA ALA A 22 -12.13 0.33 -15.96
C ALA A 22 -10.96 1.33 -15.97
N GLY A 23 -9.72 0.90 -16.24
CA GLY A 23 -8.54 1.76 -16.28
C GLY A 23 -8.05 2.25 -14.91
N ARG A 24 -8.62 1.78 -13.80
CA ARG A 24 -8.17 2.10 -12.43
C ARG A 24 -6.97 1.26 -12.02
N ILE A 25 -6.20 1.75 -11.05
CA ILE A 25 -5.15 1.01 -10.38
C ILE A 25 -5.75 0.26 -9.19
N ALA A 26 -5.45 -1.03 -9.08
CA ALA A 26 -5.81 -1.85 -7.92
C ALA A 26 -4.53 -2.37 -7.26
N LEU A 27 -4.45 -2.18 -5.94
CA LEU A 27 -3.40 -2.72 -5.09
C LEU A 27 -3.99 -3.86 -4.26
N PRO A 28 -3.60 -5.13 -4.52
CA PRO A 28 -4.02 -6.26 -3.71
C PRO A 28 -3.39 -6.22 -2.32
N LEU A 29 -4.22 -6.42 -1.30
CA LEU A 29 -3.86 -6.35 0.11
C LEU A 29 -4.25 -7.65 0.82
N SER A 30 -3.41 -8.12 1.74
CA SER A 30 -3.76 -9.12 2.75
C SER A 30 -3.94 -8.44 4.10
N ILE A 31 -4.99 -8.85 4.81
CA ILE A 31 -5.34 -8.30 6.13
C ILE A 31 -5.21 -9.41 7.16
N THR A 32 -4.40 -9.16 8.19
CA THR A 32 -4.30 -10.02 9.36
C THR A 32 -4.61 -9.23 10.62
N ARG A 33 -5.16 -9.88 11.63
CA ARG A 33 -5.39 -9.31 12.97
C ARG A 33 -4.89 -10.29 14.00
N ASP A 34 -3.99 -9.82 14.85
CA ASP A 34 -3.42 -10.63 15.93
C ASP A 34 -2.83 -11.98 15.43
N GLY A 35 -2.27 -11.98 14.22
CA GLY A 35 -1.73 -13.17 13.55
C GLY A 35 -2.77 -14.03 12.80
N MET A 36 -4.07 -13.78 12.97
CA MET A 36 -5.14 -14.45 12.25
C MET A 36 -5.40 -13.76 10.91
N ARG A 37 -5.44 -14.52 9.81
CA ARG A 37 -5.83 -13.98 8.50
C ARG A 37 -7.32 -13.63 8.52
N LEU A 38 -7.63 -12.36 8.24
CA LEU A 38 -9.01 -11.90 8.10
C LEU A 38 -9.51 -12.00 6.66
N GLY A 39 -8.60 -11.87 5.69
CA GLY A 39 -8.92 -12.03 4.28
C GLY A 39 -8.02 -11.19 3.39
N ASP A 40 -8.45 -11.06 2.13
CA ASP A 40 -7.82 -10.21 1.14
C ASP A 40 -8.75 -9.04 0.80
N ALA A 41 -8.15 -7.91 0.43
CA ALA A 41 -8.85 -6.71 0.02
C ALA A 41 -8.13 -6.08 -1.17
N GLU A 42 -8.81 -5.15 -1.84
CA GLU A 42 -8.22 -4.39 -2.93
C GLU A 42 -8.41 -2.91 -2.71
N LEU A 43 -7.31 -2.18 -2.69
CA LEU A 43 -7.37 -0.73 -2.74
C LEU A 43 -7.42 -0.30 -4.20
N VAL A 44 -8.63 0.05 -4.65
CA VAL A 44 -8.89 0.50 -6.02
C VAL A 44 -8.92 2.03 -6.05
N MET A 45 -8.14 2.61 -6.95
CA MET A 45 -7.93 4.06 -7.04
C MET A 45 -7.81 4.50 -8.49
N THR A 46 -8.18 5.74 -8.76
CA THR A 46 -7.86 6.40 -10.03
C THR A 46 -6.35 6.64 -10.13
N CYS A 47 -5.86 6.89 -11.34
CA CYS A 47 -4.47 7.25 -11.56
C CYS A 47 -4.03 8.46 -10.72
N ASP A 48 -4.85 9.52 -10.69
CA ASP A 48 -4.53 10.73 -9.91
C ASP A 48 -4.39 10.43 -8.43
N ARG A 49 -5.32 9.64 -7.86
CA ARG A 49 -5.25 9.23 -6.44
C ARG A 49 -4.07 8.29 -6.16
N ALA A 50 -3.68 7.46 -7.12
CA ALA A 50 -2.47 6.64 -7.00
C ALA A 50 -1.20 7.51 -6.99
N ALA A 51 -1.14 8.55 -7.84
CA ALA A 51 -0.03 9.48 -7.88
C ALA A 51 0.07 10.31 -6.59
N GLU A 52 -1.05 10.82 -6.08
CA GLU A 52 -1.10 11.51 -4.79
C GLU A 52 -0.64 10.62 -3.63
N LEU A 53 -1.14 9.38 -3.56
CA LEU A 53 -0.70 8.43 -2.54
C LEU A 53 0.79 8.16 -2.64
N TYR A 54 1.33 7.98 -3.85
CA TYR A 54 2.76 7.77 -4.05
C TYR A 54 3.59 8.96 -3.56
N ALA A 55 3.15 10.19 -3.83
CA ALA A 55 3.82 11.40 -3.38
C ALA A 55 3.78 11.56 -1.84
N GLU A 56 2.64 11.25 -1.21
CA GLU A 56 2.51 11.26 0.26
C GLU A 56 3.39 10.19 0.91
N LEU A 57 3.39 8.96 0.38
CA LEU A 57 4.29 7.90 0.84
C LEU A 57 5.75 8.31 0.72
N GLY A 58 6.12 8.98 -0.38
CA GLY A 58 7.46 9.52 -0.56
C GLY A 58 7.85 10.53 0.51
N ARG A 59 6.94 11.45 0.84
CA ARG A 59 7.15 12.42 1.93
C ARG A 59 7.34 11.73 3.28
N VAL A 60 6.49 10.76 3.62
CA VAL A 60 6.56 10.02 4.89
C VAL A 60 7.86 9.21 4.99
N LEU A 61 8.25 8.52 3.91
CA LEU A 61 9.47 7.70 3.89
C LEU A 61 10.74 8.56 3.95
N ALA A 62 10.77 9.69 3.25
CA ALA A 62 11.87 10.64 3.33
C ALA A 62 12.03 11.21 4.75
N ALA A 63 10.93 11.54 5.42
CA ALA A 63 10.94 11.97 6.82
C ALA A 63 11.45 10.87 7.77
N ALA A 64 11.24 9.60 7.43
CA ALA A 64 11.75 8.44 8.17
C ALA A 64 13.20 8.04 7.80
N GLY A 65 13.87 8.78 6.91
CA GLY A 65 15.24 8.47 6.46
C GLY A 65 15.35 7.29 5.49
N HIS A 66 14.22 6.86 4.91
CA HIS A 66 14.18 5.80 3.90
C HIS A 66 13.95 6.42 2.51
N PRO A 67 14.97 6.54 1.65
CA PRO A 67 14.76 7.04 0.31
C PRO A 67 13.84 6.09 -0.47
N MET A 68 12.88 6.65 -1.20
CA MET A 68 12.08 5.85 -2.12
C MET A 68 12.96 5.37 -3.28
N ALA A 69 12.79 4.12 -3.69
CA ALA A 69 13.43 3.61 -4.90
C ALA A 69 12.94 4.40 -6.12
N GLU A 70 13.88 4.96 -6.87
CA GLU A 70 13.63 5.71 -8.10
C GLU A 70 13.13 4.75 -9.20
N GLY A 71 11.94 5.01 -9.77
CA GLY A 71 11.52 4.32 -11.01
C GLY A 71 10.09 3.75 -11.08
N ALA A 72 9.22 3.94 -10.09
CA ALA A 72 7.86 3.39 -10.14
C ALA A 72 6.79 4.47 -9.97
N ALA A 73 6.72 5.43 -10.90
CA ALA A 73 5.51 6.23 -11.03
C ALA A 73 4.34 5.27 -11.34
N PRO A 74 3.25 5.27 -10.55
CA PRO A 74 2.15 4.30 -10.73
C PRO A 74 1.38 4.53 -12.04
N CYS A 75 1.60 5.66 -12.69
CA CYS A 75 0.92 6.10 -13.90
C CYS A 75 1.96 6.56 -14.93
N PRO A 76 1.85 6.12 -16.21
CA PRO A 76 2.64 6.64 -17.33
C PRO A 76 2.18 8.05 -17.75
#